data_AF-A0A8T6E8X7-F1
#
_entry.id   AF-A0A8T6E8X7-F1
#
_cell.length_a   1.000
_cell.length_b   1.000
_cell.length_c   1.000
_cell.angle_alpha   90.00
_cell.angle_beta   90.00
_cell.angle_gamma   90.00
#
_symmetry.space_group_name_H-M   'P 1'
#
loop_
_entity.id
_entity.type
_entity.pdbx_description
1 polymer ?
#
loop_
_entity_poly.entity_id
_entity_poly.type
_entity_poly.pdbx_seq_one_letter_code
_entity_poly.pdbx_strand_id
1 'polypeptide(L)'
;MPLPATGRPLVRPRTRHHVRGRGLRGRGKRRDRGDLHDRDGRGARQPRRDPGCRRGGLRVHRTLGSRVRDRHAAGRRQPRPTAPGDRAERPRCLQAPRRDAGLPHQQPRVHDEVARRRVPDGHARPGQRLHAQGGGLGPRRRARADGRPARARGRVVPNVDHAELTAYITRIFEALGAPTEDADNVASHLVDANLKGHDSHGVIRAAQYVQRTQEGRIVPGATVEVVQDTPTTAIVDGNWNYGQVVGRETMNLAIEKARDQGVAVATAHRGGHAGRIGAYGEQAAAAGMIAIACVNLHGGGQLVAPFGGGRRRLGTNPIVFAAPTPNPEEPFVLDMATSVGAEGKVRVARNRGVELQPGWILDGDGRPSTDPLDLYGGDPPFSRQAGALLPVGGPVGYKGFGLSMAVEFLAGALMPTTATRPDDEVGGNAIFMLAIDPDHFAGRGPFQDKLWDLIEMVKEPPFQEGFDEVLTAGEPERRRKAQRMVSGIDLEETTWNQLIEAAASAGVGPYEGAMR
;
A
#
# COMPACT_ATOMS: atom_id res chain seq x y z
N MET A 1 22.51 60.49 8.19
CA MET A 1 21.28 60.93 8.87
C MET A 1 20.41 59.72 9.17
N PRO A 2 20.31 59.29 10.43
CA PRO A 2 19.31 58.35 10.91
C PRO A 2 18.24 59.06 11.76
N LEU A 3 17.01 58.55 11.75
CA LEU A 3 15.93 58.92 12.69
C LEU A 3 15.23 57.65 13.21
N PRO A 4 14.60 57.70 14.40
CA PRO A 4 14.81 56.70 15.43
C PRO A 4 13.55 55.91 15.85
N ALA A 5 13.79 54.94 16.73
CA ALA A 5 12.84 54.09 17.42
C ALA A 5 12.23 54.73 18.69
N THR A 6 10.96 54.39 18.97
CA THR A 6 10.30 54.32 20.30
C THR A 6 9.11 53.33 20.13
N GLY A 7 8.76 52.36 20.98
CA GLY A 7 9.09 52.05 22.36
C GLY A 7 7.79 51.79 23.17
N ARG A 8 7.56 50.52 23.55
CA ARG A 8 6.82 49.98 24.73
C ARG A 8 5.31 49.57 24.67
N PRO A 9 4.88 48.64 25.57
CA PRO A 9 3.93 47.55 25.28
C PRO A 9 2.60 47.64 26.05
N LEU A 10 1.61 46.82 25.64
CA LEU A 10 0.31 46.68 26.32
C LEU A 10 0.18 45.39 27.13
N VAL A 11 -0.38 45.59 28.33
CA VAL A 11 -0.49 44.71 29.49
C VAL A 11 -1.82 43.94 29.46
N ARG A 12 -1.79 42.66 29.91
CA ARG A 12 -2.98 41.82 30.17
C ARG A 12 -3.78 42.32 31.39
N PRO A 13 -5.11 42.17 31.42
CA PRO A 13 -5.84 42.15 32.68
C PRO A 13 -6.21 40.72 33.11
N ARG A 14 -5.89 40.41 34.37
CA ARG A 14 -6.57 39.41 35.21
C ARG A 14 -7.55 40.17 36.09
N THR A 15 -8.76 39.65 36.28
CA THR A 15 -9.59 39.95 37.45
C THR A 15 -10.29 38.68 37.95
N ARG A 16 -10.05 38.35 39.21
CA ARG A 16 -10.87 37.48 40.07
C ARG A 16 -11.71 38.39 40.99
N HIS A 17 -12.93 37.97 41.31
CA HIS A 17 -13.68 38.14 42.58
C HIS A 17 -15.14 37.69 42.32
N HIS A 18 -15.99 37.28 43.24
CA HIS A 18 -15.91 36.60 44.53
C HIS A 18 -17.35 36.10 44.81
N VAL A 19 -17.51 35.15 45.73
CA VAL A 19 -18.75 34.44 46.11
C VAL A 19 -19.78 35.34 46.80
N ARG A 20 -21.09 35.10 46.58
CA ARG A 20 -22.16 35.04 47.62
C ARG A 20 -23.48 34.49 47.06
N GLY A 21 -24.10 33.59 47.81
CA GLY A 21 -25.32 32.86 47.44
C GLY A 21 -26.62 33.34 48.10
N ARG A 22 -27.70 32.64 47.74
CA ARG A 22 -29.06 32.43 48.31
C ARG A 22 -29.89 31.99 47.10
N GLY A 23 -30.54 30.83 46.97
CA GLY A 23 -31.23 29.97 47.92
C GLY A 23 -32.73 30.03 47.57
N LEU A 24 -33.32 28.91 47.11
CA LEU A 24 -34.72 28.47 47.37
C LEU A 24 -35.08 27.16 46.61
N ARG A 25 -35.29 26.08 47.39
CA ARG A 25 -36.31 24.99 47.37
C ARG A 25 -37.10 24.72 46.07
N GLY A 26 -37.40 23.48 45.65
CA GLY A 26 -37.26 22.15 46.26
C GLY A 26 -38.09 21.06 45.55
N ARG A 27 -38.07 19.84 46.14
CA ARG A 27 -38.75 18.55 45.80
C ARG A 27 -38.04 17.70 44.72
N GLY A 28 -37.61 16.45 44.91
CA GLY A 28 -37.71 15.50 46.01
C GLY A 28 -38.19 14.13 45.51
N LYS A 29 -37.33 13.10 45.53
CA LYS A 29 -37.68 11.71 45.92
C LYS A 29 -36.43 10.84 46.08
N ARG A 30 -36.35 10.24 47.27
CA ARG A 30 -35.32 9.31 47.79
C ARG A 30 -35.43 7.91 47.18
N ARG A 31 -34.33 7.15 47.23
CA ARG A 31 -34.26 5.84 47.92
C ARG A 31 -32.82 5.55 48.37
N ASP A 32 -32.72 5.13 49.63
CA ASP A 32 -31.52 4.90 50.46
C ASP A 32 -31.03 3.44 50.42
N ARG A 33 -29.80 3.27 50.98
CA ARG A 33 -29.17 2.11 51.69
C ARG A 33 -28.01 1.44 50.92
N GLY A 34 -26.82 1.24 51.49
CA GLY A 34 -26.29 1.53 52.83
C GLY A 34 -24.82 1.05 53.00
N ASP A 35 -24.13 1.71 53.94
CA ASP A 35 -23.08 1.27 54.91
C ASP A 35 -21.83 0.49 54.45
N LEU A 36 -20.61 1.05 54.58
CA LEU A 36 -19.74 1.26 55.77
C LEU A 36 -19.01 0.00 56.27
N HIS A 37 -17.67 -0.02 56.12
CA HIS A 37 -16.78 -0.31 57.25
C HIS A 37 -15.36 0.25 57.01
N ASP A 38 -14.92 1.01 58.02
CA ASP A 38 -13.61 1.62 58.21
C ASP A 38 -12.92 0.92 59.40
N ARG A 39 -11.58 0.78 59.36
CA ARG A 39 -10.68 0.65 60.53
C ARG A 39 -9.22 0.95 60.15
N ASP A 40 -8.74 2.12 60.61
CA ASP A 40 -7.48 2.44 61.33
C ASP A 40 -6.37 1.36 61.42
N GLY A 41 -5.06 1.64 61.40
CA GLY A 41 -4.29 2.89 61.44
C GLY A 41 -2.89 2.69 62.08
N ARG A 42 -1.94 3.60 61.75
CA ARG A 42 -0.65 3.97 62.44
C ARG A 42 0.50 2.95 62.39
N GLY A 43 1.79 3.27 62.29
CA GLY A 43 2.66 4.47 62.26
C GLY A 43 4.12 3.92 62.29
N ALA A 44 5.18 4.43 61.63
CA ALA A 44 5.94 5.67 61.84
C ALA A 44 7.47 5.36 61.94
N ARG A 45 8.28 6.13 61.18
CA ARG A 45 9.68 6.60 61.43
C ARG A 45 10.93 5.75 61.10
N GLN A 46 11.79 6.35 60.26
CA GLN A 46 13.24 6.15 60.09
C GLN A 46 14.05 6.76 61.27
N PRO A 47 15.37 6.46 61.39
CA PRO A 47 16.36 7.44 60.91
C PRO A 47 17.69 6.87 60.31
N ARG A 48 18.43 7.82 59.72
CA ARG A 48 19.71 7.78 58.95
C ARG A 48 20.92 7.13 59.65
N ARG A 49 21.90 6.67 58.84
CA ARG A 49 23.35 7.01 58.91
C ARG A 49 24.17 6.43 57.72
N ASP A 50 25.05 7.26 57.17
CA ASP A 50 26.21 6.98 56.28
C ASP A 50 27.49 7.07 57.16
N PRO A 51 28.72 6.59 56.79
CA PRO A 51 29.42 7.04 55.56
C PRO A 51 30.47 6.09 54.90
N GLY A 52 30.69 6.31 53.58
CA GLY A 52 32.03 6.55 53.01
C GLY A 52 32.76 5.45 52.22
N CYS A 53 33.05 5.70 50.92
CA CYS A 53 34.35 5.41 50.30
C CYS A 53 34.56 6.14 48.95
N ARG A 54 35.83 6.30 48.58
CA ARG A 54 36.46 7.37 47.78
C ARG A 54 36.33 7.24 46.25
N ARG A 55 36.28 8.37 45.54
CA ARG A 55 36.54 8.52 44.09
C ARG A 55 37.97 9.02 43.85
N GLY A 56 38.73 8.31 43.03
CA GLY A 56 40.02 8.73 42.46
C GLY A 56 39.83 9.30 41.05
N GLY A 57 40.54 10.39 40.74
CA GLY A 57 40.30 11.25 39.59
C GLY A 57 40.96 10.84 38.28
N LEU A 58 40.38 11.33 37.17
CA LEU A 58 41.00 11.41 35.86
C LEU A 58 41.98 12.59 35.81
N ARG A 59 43.17 12.37 35.23
CA ARG A 59 44.00 13.42 34.64
C ARG A 59 44.19 13.16 33.15
N VAL A 60 43.97 14.22 32.39
CA VAL A 60 44.24 14.38 30.97
C VAL A 60 45.73 14.69 30.78
N HIS A 61 46.38 14.06 29.80
CA HIS A 61 47.52 14.66 29.10
C HIS A 61 47.54 14.20 27.64
N ARG A 62 47.37 15.17 26.74
CA ARG A 62 47.76 15.11 25.32
C ARG A 62 49.27 15.27 25.23
N THR A 63 49.90 14.47 24.37
CA THR A 63 51.11 14.87 23.64
C THR A 63 51.03 14.33 22.21
N LEU A 64 51.23 15.25 21.27
CA LEU A 64 51.38 15.02 19.84
C LEU A 64 52.81 14.58 19.51
N GLY A 65 52.90 13.74 18.49
CA GLY A 65 54.11 13.39 17.74
C GLY A 65 53.89 12.02 17.10
N SER A 66 54.20 11.72 15.84
CA SER A 66 54.65 12.48 14.68
C SER A 66 54.77 11.43 13.56
N ARG A 67 54.34 11.79 12.36
CA ARG A 67 54.83 11.34 11.04
C ARG A 67 54.63 9.87 10.61
N VAL A 68 53.92 9.79 9.49
CA VAL A 68 53.79 8.72 8.49
C VAL A 68 55.11 8.49 7.73
N ARG A 69 55.36 7.22 7.37
CA ARG A 69 56.11 6.62 6.22
C ARG A 69 56.71 5.30 6.70
N ASP A 70 56.79 4.19 5.98
CA ASP A 70 56.33 3.77 4.66
C ASP A 70 56.59 2.24 4.59
N ARG A 71 55.81 1.54 3.77
CA ARG A 71 56.16 0.34 2.96
C ARG A 71 56.39 -1.06 3.58
N HIS A 72 55.50 -1.95 3.11
CA HIS A 72 55.73 -3.27 2.49
C HIS A 72 56.67 -4.29 3.15
N ALA A 73 56.08 -5.42 3.56
CA ALA A 73 56.64 -6.74 3.25
C ALA A 73 55.53 -7.80 3.19
N ALA A 74 55.42 -8.46 2.04
CA ALA A 74 54.61 -9.64 1.81
C ALA A 74 55.25 -10.86 2.49
N GLY A 75 54.44 -11.73 3.10
CA GLY A 75 54.90 -12.96 3.72
C GLY A 75 53.80 -14.02 3.78
N ARG A 76 53.92 -15.03 2.91
CA ARG A 76 53.06 -16.20 2.76
C ARG A 76 52.89 -16.95 4.10
N ARG A 77 51.66 -17.38 4.42
CA ARG A 77 51.37 -18.36 5.49
C ARG A 77 50.92 -19.68 4.87
N GLN A 78 51.61 -20.77 5.23
CA GLN A 78 51.07 -22.13 5.22
C GLN A 78 50.97 -22.66 6.67
N PRO A 79 50.07 -23.61 6.94
CA PRO A 79 49.59 -23.94 8.30
C PRO A 79 50.22 -25.20 8.88
N ARG A 80 50.12 -25.38 10.20
CA ARG A 80 50.10 -26.64 11.00
C ARG A 80 50.33 -26.31 12.50
N PRO A 81 50.14 -27.24 13.46
CA PRO A 81 49.06 -28.23 13.62
C PRO A 81 48.46 -28.21 15.06
N THR A 82 47.31 -28.86 15.22
CA THR A 82 46.63 -29.09 16.52
C THR A 82 47.08 -30.40 17.18
N ALA A 83 47.23 -30.40 18.51
CA ALA A 83 47.30 -31.56 19.41
C ALA A 83 46.87 -31.13 20.85
N PRO A 84 46.71 -32.02 21.84
CA PRO A 84 45.40 -32.58 22.23
C PRO A 84 45.08 -32.50 23.76
N GLY A 85 43.86 -32.89 24.14
CA GLY A 85 43.51 -33.33 25.51
C GLY A 85 42.25 -32.66 26.09
N ASP A 86 41.18 -33.42 26.36
CA ASP A 86 40.96 -34.03 27.68
C ASP A 86 39.67 -34.88 27.74
N ARG A 87 39.71 -35.89 28.63
CA ARG A 87 38.65 -36.89 28.90
C ARG A 87 37.78 -36.47 30.10
N ALA A 88 36.49 -36.83 30.07
CA ALA A 88 35.67 -37.34 31.21
C ALA A 88 34.22 -37.61 30.70
N GLU A 89 33.73 -38.86 30.64
CA GLU A 89 32.90 -39.57 31.65
C GLU A 89 31.46 -39.01 31.76
N ARG A 90 30.30 -39.70 31.61
CA ARG A 90 29.75 -41.09 31.70
C ARG A 90 28.25 -41.05 31.16
N PRO A 91 27.36 -42.06 31.32
CA PRO A 91 27.37 -43.45 30.85
C PRO A 91 26.07 -43.87 30.09
N ARG A 92 26.00 -45.17 29.81
CA ARG A 92 25.15 -45.96 28.88
C ARG A 92 23.63 -46.02 29.10
N CYS A 93 22.97 -46.15 27.94
CA CYS A 93 21.82 -46.98 27.56
C CYS A 93 21.20 -47.95 28.57
N LEU A 94 19.86 -47.92 28.64
CA LEU A 94 19.00 -49.08 28.91
C LEU A 94 18.03 -49.29 27.73
N GLN A 95 17.81 -50.57 27.44
CA GLN A 95 17.17 -51.12 26.25
C GLN A 95 15.64 -51.00 26.27
N ALA A 96 15.06 -50.89 25.07
CA ALA A 96 13.65 -51.06 24.79
C ALA A 96 13.24 -52.55 24.72
N PRO A 97 11.94 -52.88 24.83
CA PRO A 97 11.38 -54.09 24.24
C PRO A 97 10.75 -53.81 22.87
N ARG A 98 11.01 -54.72 21.93
CA ARG A 98 10.49 -54.76 20.56
C ARG A 98 9.02 -55.18 20.52
N ARG A 99 8.26 -54.65 19.56
CA ARG A 99 7.25 -55.39 18.80
C ARG A 99 7.24 -54.95 17.33
N ASP A 100 7.36 -55.95 16.46
CA ASP A 100 7.27 -55.88 15.01
C ASP A 100 5.84 -55.58 14.53
N ALA A 101 5.72 -54.80 13.44
CA ALA A 101 4.81 -55.08 12.31
C ALA A 101 4.99 -54.05 11.17
N GLY A 102 5.42 -54.54 9.99
CA GLY A 102 4.84 -54.17 8.69
C GLY A 102 5.23 -52.84 8.00
N LEU A 103 6.19 -52.91 7.09
CA LEU A 103 6.45 -51.97 5.96
C LEU A 103 5.39 -52.11 4.82
N PRO A 104 5.38 -51.31 3.71
CA PRO A 104 6.40 -50.33 3.26
C PRO A 104 5.92 -48.97 2.74
N HIS A 105 6.85 -48.01 2.82
CA HIS A 105 6.94 -46.79 2.03
C HIS A 105 7.28 -47.07 0.55
N GLN A 106 6.65 -46.36 -0.38
CA GLN A 106 7.16 -46.16 -1.74
C GLN A 106 7.51 -44.68 -1.96
N GLN A 107 8.76 -44.42 -2.34
CA GLN A 107 9.22 -43.19 -3.00
C GLN A 107 9.44 -43.51 -4.49
N PRO A 108 9.11 -42.61 -5.43
CA PRO A 108 9.50 -42.80 -6.82
C PRO A 108 10.93 -42.30 -7.07
N ARG A 109 11.71 -43.14 -7.76
CA ARG A 109 13.02 -42.81 -8.33
C ARG A 109 12.87 -42.04 -9.64
N VAL A 110 13.78 -41.10 -9.84
CA VAL A 110 14.05 -40.37 -11.09
C VAL A 110 14.73 -41.32 -12.08
N HIS A 111 14.25 -41.35 -13.33
CA HIS A 111 14.97 -41.92 -14.47
C HIS A 111 15.03 -40.88 -15.60
N ASP A 112 16.25 -40.52 -15.96
CA ASP A 112 16.62 -39.87 -17.22
C ASP A 112 16.42 -40.85 -18.38
N GLU A 113 15.73 -40.44 -19.44
CA GLU A 113 15.91 -41.03 -20.76
C GLU A 113 15.67 -40.01 -21.88
N VAL A 114 16.75 -39.72 -22.61
CA VAL A 114 16.81 -38.84 -23.76
C VAL A 114 16.43 -39.64 -25.01
N ALA A 115 15.30 -39.30 -25.65
CA ALA A 115 14.95 -39.84 -26.97
C ALA A 115 14.66 -38.70 -27.96
N ARG A 116 15.62 -38.52 -28.87
CA ARG A 116 15.56 -37.63 -30.05
C ARG A 116 14.49 -38.15 -31.03
N ARG A 117 13.51 -37.31 -31.42
CA ARG A 117 12.65 -37.59 -32.58
C ARG A 117 13.03 -36.68 -33.74
N ARG A 118 13.40 -37.32 -34.85
CA ARG A 118 13.71 -36.75 -36.16
C ARG A 118 12.41 -36.42 -36.91
N VAL A 119 12.43 -35.29 -37.59
CA VAL A 119 11.54 -34.89 -38.69
C VAL A 119 11.90 -35.70 -39.95
N PRO A 120 10.94 -36.06 -40.81
CA PRO A 120 11.23 -36.32 -42.20
C PRO A 120 10.59 -35.27 -43.13
N ASP A 121 11.46 -34.64 -43.92
CA ASP A 121 11.11 -33.98 -45.17
C ASP A 121 10.84 -35.01 -46.28
N GLY A 122 10.03 -34.62 -47.28
CA GLY A 122 10.31 -35.04 -48.66
C GLY A 122 9.16 -35.57 -49.51
N HIS A 123 8.72 -34.70 -50.44
CA HIS A 123 8.40 -34.97 -51.85
C HIS A 123 6.96 -35.27 -52.30
N ALA A 124 6.53 -34.37 -53.20
CA ALA A 124 5.38 -34.44 -54.09
C ALA A 124 5.57 -35.42 -55.26
N ARG A 125 4.46 -35.88 -55.86
CA ARG A 125 4.18 -35.88 -57.33
C ARG A 125 2.71 -36.27 -57.63
N PRO A 126 2.18 -35.98 -58.84
CA PRO A 126 0.78 -35.58 -59.05
C PRO A 126 -0.08 -36.59 -59.85
N GLY A 127 -1.40 -36.35 -59.82
CA GLY A 127 -2.31 -36.64 -60.93
C GLY A 127 -3.43 -37.64 -60.61
N GLN A 128 -4.68 -37.19 -60.69
CA GLN A 128 -5.67 -37.70 -61.64
C GLN A 128 -6.98 -36.90 -61.55
N ARG A 129 -7.46 -36.49 -62.72
CA ARG A 129 -8.77 -35.89 -62.97
C ARG A 129 -9.82 -37.00 -62.97
N LEU A 130 -10.97 -36.77 -62.34
CA LEU A 130 -12.24 -37.38 -62.75
C LEU A 130 -13.36 -36.35 -62.63
N HIS A 131 -14.08 -36.18 -63.74
CA HIS A 131 -15.36 -35.50 -63.84
C HIS A 131 -16.45 -36.34 -63.19
N ALA A 132 -17.38 -35.71 -62.46
CA ALA A 132 -18.77 -36.14 -62.38
C ALA A 132 -19.68 -34.95 -62.02
N GLN A 133 -20.86 -34.97 -62.61
CA GLN A 133 -21.82 -33.89 -62.76
C GLN A 133 -22.80 -33.77 -61.57
N GLY A 134 -23.36 -32.57 -61.39
CA GLY A 134 -24.82 -32.40 -61.29
C GLY A 134 -25.46 -32.21 -59.90
N GLY A 135 -26.11 -31.05 -59.73
CA GLY A 135 -27.16 -30.76 -58.73
C GLY A 135 -26.69 -29.82 -57.62
N GLY A 136 -27.09 -28.55 -57.51
CA GLY A 136 -28.29 -27.88 -57.97
C GLY A 136 -29.13 -27.41 -56.77
N LEU A 137 -28.67 -26.42 -56.00
CA LEU A 137 -29.49 -25.66 -55.05
C LEU A 137 -28.98 -24.21 -54.99
N GLY A 138 -29.83 -23.26 -55.39
CA GLY A 138 -29.51 -21.85 -55.56
C GLY A 138 -29.24 -21.09 -54.24
N PRO A 139 -28.51 -19.96 -54.29
CA PRO A 139 -28.21 -19.19 -53.11
C PRO A 139 -29.42 -18.32 -52.71
N ARG A 140 -29.94 -18.54 -51.50
CA ARG A 140 -30.88 -17.63 -50.85
C ARG A 140 -30.21 -16.27 -50.66
N ARG A 141 -30.72 -15.25 -51.36
CA ARG A 141 -30.38 -13.83 -51.17
C ARG A 141 -30.64 -13.43 -49.72
N ARG A 142 -29.58 -13.17 -48.94
CA ARG A 142 -29.68 -12.33 -47.74
C ARG A 142 -29.66 -10.88 -48.19
N ALA A 143 -30.74 -10.17 -47.92
CA ALA A 143 -30.83 -8.73 -48.09
C ALA A 143 -29.72 -8.06 -47.26
N ARG A 144 -28.87 -7.27 -47.93
CA ARG A 144 -27.97 -6.33 -47.26
C ARG A 144 -28.84 -5.21 -46.70
N ALA A 145 -28.94 -5.12 -45.38
CA ALA A 145 -29.36 -3.89 -44.73
C ALA A 145 -28.18 -2.92 -44.79
N ASP A 146 -28.29 -1.87 -45.60
CA ASP A 146 -27.39 -0.73 -45.60
C ASP A 146 -27.55 0.05 -44.28
N GLY A 147 -26.96 -0.49 -43.21
CA GLY A 147 -26.74 0.24 -41.97
C GLY A 147 -25.40 0.95 -42.05
N ARG A 148 -25.37 2.17 -42.59
CA ARG A 148 -24.24 3.07 -42.32
C ARG A 148 -24.14 3.20 -40.79
N PRO A 149 -22.99 2.93 -40.15
CA PRO A 149 -22.87 3.17 -38.72
C PRO A 149 -23.13 4.65 -38.51
N ALA A 150 -24.12 4.96 -37.66
CA ALA A 150 -24.31 6.31 -37.16
C ALA A 150 -22.96 6.76 -36.61
N ARG A 151 -22.40 7.84 -37.18
CA ARG A 151 -21.23 8.49 -36.60
C ARG A 151 -21.58 8.78 -35.15
N ALA A 152 -20.90 8.10 -34.22
CA ALA A 152 -20.98 8.44 -32.81
C ALA A 152 -20.71 9.93 -32.71
N ARG A 153 -21.69 10.70 -32.23
CA ARG A 153 -21.46 12.10 -31.85
C ARG A 153 -20.26 12.08 -30.93
N GLY A 154 -19.22 12.86 -31.24
CA GLY A 154 -18.00 12.89 -30.44
C GLY A 154 -18.39 13.11 -28.98
N ARG A 155 -18.16 12.10 -28.14
CA ARG A 155 -18.39 12.21 -26.70
C ARG A 155 -17.41 13.24 -26.18
N VAL A 156 -17.95 14.35 -25.65
CA VAL A 156 -17.14 15.35 -24.95
C VAL A 156 -16.68 14.68 -23.66
N VAL A 157 -15.37 14.43 -23.55
CA VAL A 157 -14.73 13.94 -22.33
C VAL A 157 -14.41 15.17 -21.51
N PRO A 158 -14.99 15.35 -20.30
CA PRO A 158 -14.64 16.48 -19.45
C PRO A 158 -13.14 16.52 -19.18
N ASN A 159 -12.48 17.60 -19.64
CA ASN A 159 -11.10 17.92 -19.29
C ASN A 159 -11.12 19.03 -18.24
N VAL A 160 -10.55 18.75 -17.07
CA VAL A 160 -10.70 19.60 -15.89
C VAL A 160 -9.32 20.00 -15.37
N ASP A 161 -9.17 21.26 -14.97
CA ASP A 161 -7.98 21.73 -14.28
C ASP A 161 -7.81 21.02 -12.92
N HIS A 162 -6.58 20.61 -12.59
CA HIS A 162 -6.33 19.84 -11.38
C HIS A 162 -6.60 20.65 -10.09
N ALA A 163 -6.35 21.95 -10.09
CA ALA A 163 -6.55 22.78 -8.90
C ALA A 163 -8.04 23.04 -8.66
N GLU A 164 -8.80 23.32 -9.73
CA GLU A 164 -10.24 23.47 -9.64
C GLU A 164 -10.92 22.14 -9.23
N LEU A 165 -10.43 21.01 -9.74
CA LEU A 165 -10.92 19.68 -9.36
C LEU A 165 -10.64 19.36 -7.89
N THR A 166 -9.43 19.65 -7.39
CA THR A 166 -9.09 19.50 -5.97
C THR A 166 -10.00 20.35 -5.09
N ALA A 167 -10.18 21.62 -5.43
CA ALA A 167 -11.05 22.53 -4.67
C ALA A 167 -12.50 22.03 -4.65
N TYR A 168 -13.01 21.54 -5.78
CA TYR A 168 -14.36 20.99 -5.86
C TYR A 168 -14.55 19.76 -4.96
N ILE A 169 -13.61 18.82 -5.02
CA ILE A 169 -13.67 17.59 -4.23
C ILE A 169 -13.49 17.87 -2.73
N THR A 170 -12.67 18.86 -2.38
CA THR A 170 -12.53 19.32 -0.99
C THR A 170 -13.89 19.76 -0.45
N ARG A 171 -14.62 20.60 -1.18
CA ARG A 171 -15.98 21.04 -0.77
C ARG A 171 -16.94 19.88 -0.56
N ILE A 172 -16.85 18.83 -1.37
CA ILE A 172 -17.69 17.62 -1.22
C ILE A 172 -17.42 16.95 0.13
N PHE A 173 -16.14 16.75 0.50
CA PHE A 173 -15.82 16.08 1.76
C PHE A 173 -16.04 16.98 2.99
N GLU A 174 -15.86 18.30 2.87
CA GLU A 174 -16.26 19.26 3.91
C GLU A 174 -17.77 19.23 4.17
N ALA A 175 -18.59 19.18 3.11
CA ALA A 175 -20.04 19.09 3.22
C ALA A 175 -20.51 17.78 3.90
N LEU A 176 -19.69 16.73 3.84
CA LEU A 176 -19.88 15.47 4.57
C LEU A 176 -19.36 15.51 6.02
N GLY A 177 -18.85 16.65 6.48
CA GLY A 177 -18.40 16.86 7.86
C GLY A 177 -16.92 16.57 8.11
N ALA A 178 -16.10 16.38 7.06
CA ALA A 178 -14.66 16.29 7.23
C ALA A 178 -14.08 17.66 7.62
N PRO A 179 -13.14 17.73 8.58
CA PRO A 179 -12.32 18.93 8.77
C PRO A 179 -11.63 19.35 7.47
N THR A 180 -11.45 20.66 7.24
CA THR A 180 -10.86 21.19 6.00
C THR A 180 -9.52 20.52 5.64
N GLU A 181 -8.64 20.29 6.61
CA GLU A 181 -7.35 19.63 6.39
C GLU A 181 -7.49 18.16 5.95
N ASP A 182 -8.47 17.44 6.50
CA ASP A 182 -8.77 16.06 6.10
C ASP A 182 -9.40 16.03 4.71
N ALA A 183 -10.33 16.96 4.43
CA ALA A 183 -10.98 17.08 3.14
C ALA A 183 -9.98 17.40 2.02
N ASP A 184 -9.07 18.35 2.25
CA ASP A 184 -8.00 18.71 1.32
C ASP A 184 -7.03 17.54 1.11
N ASN A 185 -6.66 16.82 2.17
CA ASN A 185 -5.82 15.63 2.07
C ASN A 185 -6.46 14.57 1.15
N VAL A 186 -7.73 14.24 1.40
CA VAL A 186 -8.44 13.25 0.57
C VAL A 186 -8.53 13.74 -0.87
N ALA A 187 -8.93 15.00 -1.10
CA ALA A 187 -9.06 15.57 -2.44
C ALA A 187 -7.74 15.58 -3.20
N SER A 188 -6.69 16.14 -2.60
CA SER A 188 -5.35 16.21 -3.18
C SER A 188 -4.78 14.82 -3.46
N HIS A 189 -5.01 13.84 -2.59
CA HIS A 189 -4.57 12.47 -2.81
C HIS A 189 -5.28 11.81 -4.01
N LEU A 190 -6.58 12.04 -4.19
CA LEU A 190 -7.32 11.53 -5.35
C LEU A 190 -6.87 12.20 -6.65
N VAL A 191 -6.73 13.53 -6.64
CA VAL A 191 -6.30 14.27 -7.83
C VAL A 191 -4.84 13.96 -8.19
N ASP A 192 -3.93 13.80 -7.23
CA ASP A 192 -2.55 13.39 -7.51
C ASP A 192 -2.49 11.97 -8.12
N ALA A 193 -3.36 11.05 -7.69
CA ALA A 193 -3.48 9.74 -8.34
C ALA A 193 -3.89 9.87 -9.81
N ASN A 194 -4.84 10.76 -10.14
CA ASN A 194 -5.14 11.08 -11.53
C ASN A 194 -3.94 11.73 -12.23
N LEU A 195 -3.28 12.74 -11.65
CA LEU A 195 -2.11 13.35 -12.29
C LEU A 195 -1.04 12.31 -12.64
N LYS A 196 -0.84 11.30 -11.79
CA LYS A 196 0.15 10.23 -12.00
C LYS A 196 -0.32 9.08 -12.90
N GLY A 197 -1.53 9.14 -13.45
CA GLY A 197 -2.05 8.09 -14.34
C GLY A 197 -2.69 6.90 -13.62
N HIS A 198 -2.84 6.98 -12.30
CA HIS A 198 -3.50 5.97 -11.47
C HIS A 198 -4.98 6.30 -11.31
N ASP A 199 -5.68 6.49 -12.44
CA ASP A 199 -7.07 6.96 -12.48
C ASP A 199 -8.03 6.07 -11.66
N SER A 200 -7.71 4.78 -11.53
CA SER A 200 -8.44 3.80 -10.71
C SER A 200 -8.46 4.08 -9.20
N HIS A 201 -7.56 4.93 -8.71
CA HIS A 201 -7.46 5.38 -7.32
C HIS A 201 -7.64 6.90 -7.19
N GLY A 202 -8.00 7.57 -8.29
CA GLY A 202 -8.28 9.00 -8.31
C GLY A 202 -9.74 9.32 -8.07
N VAL A 203 -10.22 10.41 -8.67
CA VAL A 203 -11.54 11.00 -8.39
C VAL A 203 -12.73 10.07 -8.66
N ILE A 204 -12.55 8.98 -9.42
CA ILE A 204 -13.53 7.89 -9.56
C ILE A 204 -13.94 7.29 -8.21
N ARG A 205 -13.07 7.38 -7.19
CA ARG A 205 -13.34 6.89 -5.83
C ARG A 205 -14.17 7.85 -4.99
N ALA A 206 -14.31 9.12 -5.39
CA ALA A 206 -15.05 10.11 -4.62
C ALA A 206 -16.50 9.68 -4.40
N ALA A 207 -17.21 9.22 -5.45
CA ALA A 207 -18.57 8.73 -5.32
C ALA A 207 -18.70 7.54 -4.33
N GLN A 208 -17.74 6.62 -4.36
CA GLN A 208 -17.68 5.51 -3.41
C GLN A 208 -17.48 5.99 -1.96
N TYR A 209 -16.65 7.02 -1.76
CA TYR A 209 -16.36 7.54 -0.42
C TYR A 209 -17.54 8.35 0.13
N VAL A 210 -18.21 9.14 -0.71
CA VAL A 210 -19.46 9.83 -0.38
C VAL A 210 -20.50 8.83 0.10
N GLN A 211 -20.75 7.78 -0.69
CA GLN A 211 -21.69 6.71 -0.33
C GLN A 211 -21.32 6.06 1.01
N ARG A 212 -20.06 5.65 1.19
CA ARG A 212 -19.62 5.00 2.43
C ARG A 212 -19.71 5.91 3.65
N THR A 213 -19.54 7.22 3.47
CA THR A 213 -19.72 8.20 4.54
C THR A 213 -21.19 8.33 4.93
N GLN A 214 -22.09 8.42 3.94
CA GLN A 214 -23.54 8.45 4.16
C GLN A 214 -24.07 7.16 4.82
N GLU A 215 -23.45 6.02 4.52
CA GLU A 215 -23.71 4.71 5.16
C GLU A 215 -23.09 4.58 6.57
N GLY A 216 -22.34 5.57 7.04
CA GLY A 216 -21.65 5.54 8.35
C GLY A 216 -20.45 4.57 8.41
N ARG A 217 -19.97 4.08 7.25
CA ARG A 217 -18.81 3.19 7.14
C ARG A 217 -17.48 3.94 7.12
N ILE A 218 -17.52 5.22 6.73
CA ILE A 218 -16.43 6.17 6.93
C ILE A 218 -16.96 7.23 7.91
N VAL A 219 -16.14 7.60 8.88
CA VAL A 219 -16.47 8.57 9.93
C VAL A 219 -15.54 9.79 9.79
N PRO A 220 -15.97 10.83 9.05
CA PRO A 220 -15.17 12.04 8.85
C PRO A 220 -14.79 12.69 10.17
N GLY A 221 -13.53 13.11 10.30
CA GLY A 221 -13.03 13.77 11.51
C GLY A 221 -12.88 12.85 12.73
N ALA A 222 -13.04 11.54 12.58
CA ALA A 222 -12.70 10.60 13.64
C ALA A 222 -11.19 10.65 13.96
N THR A 223 -10.85 10.68 15.24
CA THR A 223 -9.46 10.78 15.71
C THR A 223 -8.65 9.56 15.29
N VAL A 224 -7.51 9.81 14.66
CA VAL A 224 -6.48 8.77 14.45
C VAL A 224 -5.70 8.60 15.76
N GLU A 225 -5.78 7.43 16.37
CA GLU A 225 -5.28 7.17 17.72
C GLU A 225 -4.10 6.18 17.72
N VAL A 226 -3.01 6.51 18.42
CA VAL A 226 -1.90 5.58 18.67
C VAL A 226 -2.26 4.71 19.87
N VAL A 227 -2.58 3.44 19.63
CA VAL A 227 -3.04 2.49 20.66
C VAL A 227 -1.89 1.67 21.26
N GLN A 228 -0.77 1.56 20.56
CA GLN A 228 0.48 1.03 21.10
C GLN A 228 1.66 1.84 20.57
N ASP A 229 2.62 2.12 21.44
CA ASP A 229 3.74 3.00 21.13
C ASP A 229 5.03 2.48 21.77
N THR A 230 6.05 2.24 20.95
CA THR A 230 7.42 1.94 21.35
C THR A 230 8.39 2.85 20.57
N PRO A 231 9.70 2.88 20.92
CA PRO A 231 10.65 3.70 20.18
C PRO A 231 10.67 3.43 18.67
N THR A 232 10.54 2.16 18.25
CA THR A 232 10.65 1.74 16.84
C THR A 232 9.37 1.18 16.24
N THR A 233 8.30 1.03 17.03
CA THR A 233 7.02 0.50 16.54
C THR A 233 5.83 1.29 17.04
N ALA A 234 4.76 1.36 16.25
CA ALA A 234 3.46 1.85 16.70
C ALA A 234 2.30 1.09 16.04
N ILE A 235 1.18 1.01 16.76
CA ILE A 235 -0.11 0.59 16.21
C ILE A 235 -1.09 1.76 16.30
N VAL A 236 -1.76 2.02 15.18
CA VAL A 236 -2.71 3.11 15.00
C VAL A 236 -4.12 2.54 14.76
N ASP A 237 -5.11 3.03 15.52
CA ASP A 237 -6.53 2.86 15.21
C ASP A 237 -7.02 4.10 14.45
N GLY A 238 -7.46 3.89 13.20
CA GLY A 238 -7.97 4.95 12.34
C GLY A 238 -9.39 5.40 12.68
N ASN A 239 -10.09 4.71 13.60
CA ASN A 239 -11.47 4.99 14.01
C ASN A 239 -12.45 5.19 12.84
N TRP A 240 -12.21 4.48 11.74
CA TRP A 240 -12.96 4.52 10.48
C TRP A 240 -12.93 5.88 9.77
N ASN A 241 -11.94 6.73 10.03
CA ASN A 241 -11.69 7.92 9.20
C ASN A 241 -11.24 7.51 7.77
N TYR A 242 -11.18 8.48 6.86
CA TYR A 242 -10.70 8.29 5.50
C TYR A 242 -9.32 7.63 5.50
N GLY A 243 -9.11 6.66 4.59
CA GLY A 243 -7.85 5.93 4.53
C GLY A 243 -6.65 6.83 4.19
N GLN A 244 -6.89 7.94 3.48
CA GLN A 244 -5.88 8.97 3.15
C GLN A 244 -5.38 9.70 4.40
N VAL A 245 -6.29 9.98 5.34
CA VAL A 245 -5.96 10.61 6.63
C VAL A 245 -5.17 9.60 7.47
N VAL A 246 -5.71 8.40 7.66
CA VAL A 246 -5.05 7.34 8.43
C VAL A 246 -3.67 7.01 7.86
N GLY A 247 -3.54 6.87 6.55
CA GLY A 247 -2.27 6.56 5.89
C GLY A 247 -1.23 7.67 6.06
N ARG A 248 -1.62 8.94 5.89
CA ARG A 248 -0.72 10.09 6.07
C ARG A 248 -0.17 10.15 7.49
N GLU A 249 -1.04 10.05 8.49
CA GLU A 249 -0.65 10.09 9.90
C GLU A 249 0.22 8.89 10.30
N THR A 250 -0.09 7.70 9.76
CA THR A 250 0.70 6.49 10.02
C THR A 250 2.12 6.62 9.45
N MET A 251 2.27 7.15 8.24
CA MET A 251 3.60 7.35 7.64
C MET A 251 4.36 8.47 8.35
N ASN A 252 3.70 9.56 8.76
CA ASN A 252 4.32 10.61 9.57
C ASN A 252 4.92 10.04 10.86
N LEU A 253 4.16 9.19 11.55
CA LEU A 253 4.63 8.54 12.78
C LEU A 253 5.83 7.61 12.54
N ALA A 254 5.82 6.84 11.45
CA ALA A 254 6.96 6.00 11.06
C ALA A 254 8.21 6.84 10.75
N ILE A 255 8.06 7.93 9.99
CA ILE A 255 9.14 8.87 9.66
C ILE A 255 9.71 9.50 10.93
N GLU A 256 8.87 10.02 11.82
CA GLU A 256 9.29 10.65 13.07
C GLU A 256 10.15 9.71 13.91
N LYS A 257 9.66 8.48 14.13
CA LYS A 257 10.39 7.46 14.90
C LYS A 257 11.69 7.03 14.23
N ALA A 258 11.69 6.89 12.91
CA ALA A 258 12.89 6.50 12.16
C ALA A 258 13.99 7.56 12.22
N ARG A 259 13.67 8.86 12.37
CA ARG A 259 14.70 9.91 12.54
C ARG A 259 15.57 9.64 13.76
N ASP A 260 14.94 9.23 14.85
CA ASP A 260 15.63 9.01 16.13
C ASP A 260 16.27 7.63 16.22
N GLN A 261 15.63 6.61 15.64
CA GLN A 261 16.01 5.20 15.82
C GLN A 261 16.65 4.54 14.60
N GLY A 262 16.74 5.24 13.47
CA GLY A 262 17.24 4.74 12.19
C GLY A 262 16.25 3.87 11.41
N VAL A 263 15.41 3.08 12.10
CA VAL A 263 14.35 2.26 11.49
C VAL A 263 13.13 2.28 12.39
N ALA A 264 11.95 2.48 11.79
CA ALA A 264 10.69 2.34 12.51
C ALA A 264 9.57 1.77 11.64
N VAL A 265 8.58 1.18 12.31
CA VAL A 265 7.37 0.62 11.72
C VAL A 265 6.15 1.25 12.38
N ALA A 266 5.20 1.72 11.60
CA ALA A 266 3.85 2.01 12.08
C ALA A 266 2.85 1.17 11.30
N THR A 267 1.91 0.56 12.00
CA THR A 267 0.78 -0.15 11.40
C THR A 267 -0.51 0.56 11.73
N ALA A 268 -1.51 0.44 10.86
CA ALA A 268 -2.83 0.99 11.11
C ALA A 268 -3.93 0.00 10.75
N HIS A 269 -5.03 0.08 11.49
CA HIS A 269 -6.27 -0.64 11.19
C HIS A 269 -7.49 0.28 11.33
N ARG A 270 -8.66 -0.24 10.94
CA ARG A 270 -9.93 0.50 10.90
C ARG A 270 -9.81 1.84 10.16
N GLY A 271 -9.04 1.91 9.08
CA GLY A 271 -9.09 3.01 8.11
C GLY A 271 -9.97 2.66 6.91
N GLY A 272 -10.55 3.70 6.28
CA GLY A 272 -11.19 3.59 4.98
C GLY A 272 -10.20 3.16 3.87
N HIS A 273 -10.63 3.22 2.61
CA HIS A 273 -9.74 2.87 1.50
C HIS A 273 -8.60 3.90 1.35
N ALA A 274 -7.35 3.44 1.33
CA ALA A 274 -6.16 4.29 1.43
C ALA A 274 -5.72 4.95 0.10
N GLY A 275 -6.40 4.68 -1.03
CA GLY A 275 -6.05 5.29 -2.32
C GLY A 275 -4.76 4.71 -2.93
N ARG A 276 -3.99 5.55 -3.64
CA ARG A 276 -2.68 5.19 -4.23
C ARG A 276 -1.60 5.10 -3.14
N ILE A 277 -1.08 3.90 -2.89
CA ILE A 277 -0.15 3.68 -1.76
C ILE A 277 1.21 4.34 -1.98
N GLY A 278 1.64 4.53 -3.23
CA GLY A 278 2.88 5.22 -3.56
C GLY A 278 2.97 6.65 -3.01
N ALA A 279 1.84 7.31 -2.71
CA ALA A 279 1.84 8.64 -2.08
C ALA A 279 2.51 8.63 -0.69
N TYR A 280 2.32 7.56 0.08
CA TYR A 280 2.97 7.40 1.39
C TYR A 280 4.46 7.09 1.25
N GLY A 281 4.85 6.33 0.21
CA GLY A 281 6.27 6.13 -0.11
C GLY A 281 6.96 7.45 -0.48
N GLU A 282 6.28 8.29 -1.26
CA GLU A 282 6.76 9.63 -1.62
C GLU A 282 6.86 10.55 -0.41
N GLN A 283 5.93 10.47 0.54
CA GLN A 283 5.98 11.21 1.80
C GLN A 283 7.27 10.89 2.59
N ALA A 284 7.67 9.61 2.65
CA ALA A 284 8.93 9.21 3.28
C ALA A 284 10.16 9.64 2.47
N ALA A 285 10.13 9.48 1.15
CA ALA A 285 11.22 9.91 0.28
C ALA A 285 11.45 11.44 0.36
N ALA A 286 10.38 12.23 0.45
CA ALA A 286 10.44 13.67 0.68
C ALA A 286 11.06 14.03 2.04
N ALA A 287 10.92 13.18 3.05
CA ALA A 287 11.63 13.29 4.33
C ALA A 287 13.10 12.82 4.26
N GLY A 288 13.57 12.36 3.11
CA GLY A 288 14.90 11.79 2.89
C GLY A 288 15.07 10.37 3.39
N MET A 289 13.96 9.62 3.51
CA MET A 289 13.94 8.26 4.04
C MET A 289 13.49 7.23 3.01
N ILE A 290 13.98 6.00 3.16
CA ILE A 290 13.48 4.86 2.40
C ILE A 290 12.18 4.38 3.05
N ALA A 291 11.19 3.97 2.25
CA ALA A 291 9.96 3.38 2.74
C ALA A 291 9.65 2.04 2.11
N ILE A 292 9.07 1.14 2.92
CA ILE A 292 8.28 0.00 2.48
C ILE A 292 6.87 0.17 3.02
N ALA A 293 5.86 0.15 2.15
CA ALA A 293 4.48 0.18 2.58
C ALA A 293 3.67 -0.96 1.95
N CYS A 294 2.81 -1.58 2.75
CA CYS A 294 1.96 -2.69 2.35
C CYS A 294 0.54 -2.43 2.83
N VAL A 295 -0.45 -2.79 2.02
CA VAL A 295 -1.86 -2.65 2.40
C VAL A 295 -2.61 -3.92 2.08
N ASN A 296 -3.47 -4.39 2.98
CA ASN A 296 -4.47 -5.40 2.67
C ASN A 296 -5.89 -4.81 2.77
N LEU A 297 -6.90 -5.60 2.42
CA LEU A 297 -8.30 -5.24 2.63
C LEU A 297 -8.79 -5.96 3.88
N HIS A 298 -9.07 -5.24 4.98
CA HIS A 298 -9.48 -5.78 6.29
C HIS A 298 -10.45 -6.96 6.17
N GLY A 299 -9.95 -8.19 6.21
CA GLY A 299 -10.79 -9.38 6.25
C GLY A 299 -11.54 -9.73 4.95
N GLY A 300 -12.37 -8.85 4.39
CA GLY A 300 -13.42 -9.19 3.43
C GLY A 300 -13.14 -8.89 1.95
N GLY A 301 -12.04 -8.23 1.61
CA GLY A 301 -11.77 -7.75 0.24
C GLY A 301 -11.21 -8.80 -0.73
N GLN A 302 -11.76 -10.01 -0.73
CA GLN A 302 -11.28 -11.11 -1.58
C GLN A 302 -11.57 -10.81 -3.05
N LEU A 303 -10.51 -10.63 -3.83
CA LEU A 303 -10.57 -10.32 -5.26
C LEU A 303 -9.63 -11.20 -6.10
N VAL A 304 -8.54 -11.67 -5.51
CA VAL A 304 -7.46 -12.37 -6.20
C VAL A 304 -7.48 -13.85 -5.83
N ALA A 305 -7.34 -14.72 -6.83
CA ALA A 305 -7.17 -16.16 -6.63
C ALA A 305 -5.72 -16.48 -6.23
N PRO A 306 -5.48 -17.41 -5.29
CA PRO A 306 -4.15 -17.97 -5.09
C PRO A 306 -3.64 -18.62 -6.38
N PHE A 307 -2.33 -18.67 -6.58
CA PHE A 307 -1.79 -19.38 -7.76
C PHE A 307 -2.21 -20.86 -7.73
N GLY A 308 -2.84 -21.33 -8.81
CA GLY A 308 -3.44 -22.67 -8.89
C GLY A 308 -4.86 -22.80 -8.31
N GLY A 309 -5.41 -21.74 -7.72
CA GLY A 309 -6.79 -21.68 -7.24
C GLY A 309 -7.75 -21.10 -8.28
N GLY A 310 -9.01 -21.54 -8.26
CA GLY A 310 -10.08 -21.05 -9.16
C GLY A 310 -11.03 -20.03 -8.54
N ARG A 311 -10.76 -19.53 -7.32
CA ARG A 311 -11.65 -18.63 -6.58
C ARG A 311 -10.87 -17.57 -5.82
N ARG A 312 -11.48 -16.39 -5.66
CA ARG A 312 -10.97 -15.28 -4.83
C ARG A 312 -10.68 -15.74 -3.40
N ARG A 313 -9.53 -15.35 -2.87
CA ARG A 313 -9.10 -15.60 -1.47
C ARG A 313 -8.30 -14.47 -0.85
N LEU A 314 -7.69 -13.60 -1.66
CA LEU A 314 -6.80 -12.53 -1.22
C LEU A 314 -7.24 -11.19 -1.79
N GLY A 315 -6.81 -10.08 -1.18
CA GLY A 315 -6.92 -8.76 -1.78
C GLY A 315 -5.91 -8.57 -2.91
N THR A 316 -5.95 -7.40 -3.57
CA THR A 316 -4.93 -6.98 -4.55
C THR A 316 -3.59 -6.65 -3.90
N ASN A 317 -3.59 -6.48 -2.58
CA ASN A 317 -2.44 -6.47 -1.68
C ASN A 317 -1.22 -5.73 -2.24
N PRO A 318 -1.30 -4.40 -2.42
CA PRO A 318 -0.19 -3.64 -2.97
C PRO A 318 1.03 -3.63 -2.04
N ILE A 319 2.20 -3.54 -2.68
CA ILE A 319 3.50 -3.34 -2.06
C ILE A 319 4.16 -2.11 -2.69
N VAL A 320 4.73 -1.27 -1.85
CA VAL A 320 5.46 -0.07 -2.22
C VAL A 320 6.88 -0.16 -1.70
N PHE A 321 7.82 0.25 -2.54
CA PHE A 321 9.17 0.62 -2.14
C PHE A 321 9.48 2.01 -2.67
N ALA A 322 9.91 2.92 -1.80
CA ALA A 322 10.32 4.25 -2.19
C ALA A 322 11.67 4.62 -1.60
N ALA A 323 12.48 5.36 -2.35
CA ALA A 323 13.78 5.83 -1.89
C ALA A 323 14.08 7.25 -2.43
N PRO A 324 14.71 8.10 -1.60
CA PRO A 324 15.12 9.44 -2.04
C PRO A 324 16.29 9.33 -3.01
N THR A 325 16.30 10.19 -4.02
CA THR A 325 17.42 10.38 -4.96
C THR A 325 18.05 11.76 -4.73
N PRO A 326 19.17 12.10 -5.39
CA PRO A 326 19.76 13.44 -5.27
C PRO A 326 18.78 14.57 -5.67
N ASN A 327 17.88 14.31 -6.62
CA ASN A 327 16.79 15.23 -6.95
C ASN A 327 15.53 14.89 -6.13
N PRO A 328 15.10 15.71 -5.16
CA PRO A 328 13.94 15.42 -4.33
C PRO A 328 12.61 15.30 -5.10
N GLU A 329 12.53 15.86 -6.32
CA GLU A 329 11.37 15.74 -7.22
C GLU A 329 11.34 14.40 -7.98
N GLU A 330 12.43 13.62 -7.93
CA GLU A 330 12.59 12.36 -8.67
C GLU A 330 12.88 11.15 -7.77
N PRO A 331 12.08 10.88 -6.73
CA PRO A 331 12.29 9.69 -5.91
C PRO A 331 12.08 8.42 -6.74
N PHE A 332 12.81 7.36 -6.41
CA PHE A 332 12.47 6.03 -6.93
C PHE A 332 11.21 5.57 -6.20
N VAL A 333 10.15 5.19 -6.94
CA VAL A 333 8.87 4.77 -6.35
C VAL A 333 8.31 3.58 -7.11
N LEU A 334 8.47 2.38 -6.56
CA LEU A 334 7.73 1.20 -6.98
C LEU A 334 6.40 1.18 -6.24
N ASP A 335 5.29 1.26 -6.98
CA ASP A 335 3.93 1.11 -6.45
C ASP A 335 3.17 0.10 -7.31
N MET A 336 2.95 -1.11 -6.79
CA MET A 336 2.34 -2.19 -7.54
C MET A 336 1.39 -3.03 -6.70
N ALA A 337 0.29 -3.45 -7.31
CA ALA A 337 -0.50 -4.58 -6.81
C ALA A 337 0.31 -5.88 -6.94
N THR A 338 0.00 -6.85 -6.08
CA THR A 338 0.55 -8.22 -6.21
C THR A 338 -0.28 -9.08 -7.16
N SER A 339 -1.43 -8.57 -7.62
CA SER A 339 -2.18 -9.06 -8.78
C SER A 339 -1.67 -8.46 -10.09
N VAL A 340 -1.95 -9.15 -11.20
CA VAL A 340 -1.58 -8.73 -12.57
C VAL A 340 -2.15 -7.35 -12.96
N GLY A 341 -3.26 -6.96 -12.33
CA GLY A 341 -3.84 -5.62 -12.42
C GLY A 341 -4.68 -5.29 -11.20
N ALA A 342 -5.04 -4.01 -11.06
CA ALA A 342 -5.95 -3.55 -10.01
C ALA A 342 -7.41 -3.77 -10.42
N GLU A 343 -8.31 -4.02 -9.46
CA GLU A 343 -9.75 -4.12 -9.70
C GLU A 343 -10.31 -2.87 -10.39
N GLY A 344 -9.82 -1.69 -10.03
CA GLY A 344 -10.28 -0.45 -10.66
C GLY A 344 -9.91 -0.35 -12.15
N LYS A 345 -8.86 -1.03 -12.63
CA LYS A 345 -8.59 -1.11 -14.08
C LYS A 345 -9.63 -1.99 -14.80
N VAL A 346 -10.10 -3.05 -14.13
CA VAL A 346 -11.22 -3.86 -14.64
C VAL A 346 -12.52 -3.06 -14.67
N ARG A 347 -12.75 -2.21 -13.66
CA ARG A 347 -13.87 -1.27 -13.62
C ARG A 347 -13.83 -0.27 -14.78
N VAL A 348 -12.66 0.28 -15.09
CA VAL A 348 -12.48 1.18 -16.24
C VAL A 348 -12.78 0.44 -17.55
N ALA A 349 -12.27 -0.79 -17.73
CA ALA A 349 -12.57 -1.61 -18.91
C ALA A 349 -14.08 -1.89 -19.04
N ARG A 350 -14.75 -2.25 -17.94
CA ARG A 350 -16.22 -2.40 -17.86
C ARG A 350 -16.94 -1.13 -18.30
N ASN A 351 -16.58 0.03 -17.73
CA ASN A 351 -17.21 1.31 -18.05
C ASN A 351 -17.00 1.72 -19.52
N ARG A 352 -15.88 1.30 -20.12
CA ARG A 352 -15.58 1.51 -21.54
C ARG A 352 -16.22 0.47 -22.47
N GLY A 353 -16.74 -0.64 -21.93
CA GLY A 353 -17.27 -1.75 -22.71
C GLY A 353 -16.21 -2.44 -23.57
N VAL A 354 -14.97 -2.54 -23.07
CA VAL A 354 -13.84 -3.18 -23.76
C VAL A 354 -13.37 -4.42 -23.02
N GLU A 355 -12.87 -5.41 -23.76
CA GLU A 355 -12.29 -6.63 -23.20
C GLU A 355 -10.97 -6.36 -22.46
N LEU A 356 -10.69 -7.19 -21.46
CA LEU A 356 -9.41 -7.25 -20.76
C LEU A 356 -8.37 -8.02 -21.57
N GLN A 357 -7.10 -7.81 -21.23
CA GLN A 357 -6.04 -8.66 -21.75
C GLN A 357 -6.18 -10.09 -21.21
N PRO A 358 -5.87 -11.13 -22.02
CA PRO A 358 -5.82 -12.51 -21.54
C PRO A 358 -4.91 -12.67 -20.31
N GLY A 359 -5.32 -13.54 -19.38
CA GLY A 359 -4.56 -13.83 -18.16
C GLY A 359 -4.75 -12.82 -17.03
N TRP A 360 -5.73 -11.93 -17.13
CA TRP A 360 -6.07 -10.99 -16.04
C TRP A 360 -7.03 -11.57 -15.00
N ILE A 361 -8.06 -12.28 -15.45
CA ILE A 361 -9.15 -12.77 -14.60
C ILE A 361 -9.52 -14.22 -14.90
N LEU A 362 -10.18 -14.82 -13.92
CA LEU A 362 -10.98 -16.04 -14.03
C LEU A 362 -12.47 -15.67 -13.88
N ASP A 363 -13.34 -16.42 -14.54
CA ASP A 363 -14.80 -16.38 -14.33
C ASP A 363 -15.23 -17.05 -13.02
N GLY A 364 -16.54 -17.07 -12.73
CA GLY A 364 -17.11 -17.69 -11.53
C GLY A 364 -16.88 -19.21 -11.40
N ASP A 365 -16.57 -19.89 -12.50
CA ASP A 365 -16.25 -21.32 -12.54
C ASP A 365 -14.73 -21.58 -12.45
N GLY A 366 -13.92 -20.51 -12.39
CA GLY A 366 -12.47 -20.57 -12.32
C GLY A 366 -11.79 -20.77 -13.68
N ARG A 367 -12.47 -20.51 -14.79
CA ARG A 367 -11.90 -20.57 -16.15
C ARG A 367 -11.36 -19.20 -16.58
N PRO A 368 -10.30 -19.11 -17.39
CA PRO A 368 -9.80 -17.82 -17.90
C PRO A 368 -10.89 -17.03 -18.63
N SER A 369 -10.97 -15.73 -18.37
CA SER A 369 -11.89 -14.82 -19.07
C SER A 369 -11.21 -13.49 -19.45
N THR A 370 -11.77 -12.82 -20.45
CA THR A 370 -11.44 -11.45 -20.86
C THR A 370 -12.63 -10.50 -20.71
N ASP A 371 -13.83 -10.99 -20.36
CA ASP A 371 -14.99 -10.12 -20.12
C ASP A 371 -14.89 -9.48 -18.72
N PRO A 372 -14.78 -8.14 -18.61
CA PRO A 372 -14.68 -7.49 -17.31
C PRO A 372 -15.91 -7.71 -16.41
N LEU A 373 -17.07 -8.09 -16.96
CA LEU A 373 -18.27 -8.43 -16.18
C LEU A 373 -18.09 -9.70 -15.34
N ASP A 374 -17.29 -10.67 -15.82
CA ASP A 374 -17.08 -11.94 -15.13
C ASP A 374 -16.38 -11.77 -13.78
N LEU A 375 -15.57 -10.73 -13.60
CA LEU A 375 -14.97 -10.41 -12.29
C LEU A 375 -16.03 -10.05 -11.24
N TYR A 376 -17.11 -9.39 -11.66
CA TYR A 376 -18.18 -8.92 -10.79
C TYR A 376 -19.31 -9.95 -10.65
N GLY A 377 -19.50 -10.84 -11.62
CA GLY A 377 -20.58 -11.82 -11.61
C GLY A 377 -21.96 -11.19 -11.90
N GLY A 378 -23.03 -11.83 -11.42
CA GLY A 378 -24.41 -11.41 -11.65
C GLY A 378 -24.84 -10.17 -10.84
N ASP A 379 -26.16 -9.93 -10.80
CA ASP A 379 -26.79 -8.86 -10.01
C ASP A 379 -27.42 -9.46 -8.73
N PRO A 380 -26.97 -9.11 -7.50
CA PRO A 380 -25.99 -8.07 -7.20
C PRO A 380 -24.54 -8.48 -7.48
N PRO A 381 -23.67 -7.50 -7.82
CA PRO A 381 -22.25 -7.74 -8.06
C PRO A 381 -21.56 -8.33 -6.83
N PHE A 382 -20.49 -9.08 -7.07
CA PHE A 382 -19.76 -9.88 -6.09
C PHE A 382 -20.58 -11.02 -5.46
N SER A 383 -21.57 -11.53 -6.20
CA SER A 383 -22.30 -12.76 -5.87
C SER A 383 -21.41 -14.02 -5.89
N ARG A 384 -21.95 -15.19 -5.53
CA ARG A 384 -21.22 -16.48 -5.56
C ARG A 384 -20.61 -16.83 -6.93
N GLN A 385 -21.12 -16.22 -7.99
CA GLN A 385 -20.69 -16.39 -9.39
C GLN A 385 -19.60 -15.39 -9.81
N ALA A 386 -19.16 -14.52 -8.91
CA ALA A 386 -18.15 -13.53 -9.23
C ALA A 386 -16.76 -14.18 -9.36
N GLY A 387 -16.05 -13.85 -10.43
CA GLY A 387 -14.74 -14.38 -10.78
C GLY A 387 -13.61 -13.92 -9.86
N ALA A 388 -12.37 -13.96 -10.35
CA ALA A 388 -11.20 -13.56 -9.57
C ALA A 388 -10.10 -12.96 -10.45
N LEU A 389 -9.36 -11.99 -9.92
CA LEU A 389 -8.09 -11.54 -10.49
C LEU A 389 -7.01 -12.61 -10.31
N LEU A 390 -6.02 -12.61 -11.20
CA LEU A 390 -4.84 -13.47 -11.11
C LEU A 390 -3.63 -12.75 -10.48
N PRO A 391 -2.75 -13.48 -9.78
CA PRO A 391 -1.48 -12.94 -9.30
C PRO A 391 -0.56 -12.48 -10.43
N VAL A 392 0.29 -11.47 -10.18
CA VAL A 392 1.28 -11.02 -11.17
C VAL A 392 2.32 -12.12 -11.45
N GLY A 393 2.70 -12.27 -12.72
CA GLY A 393 3.75 -13.21 -13.14
C GLY A 393 3.29 -14.26 -14.15
N GLY A 394 2.00 -14.32 -14.51
CA GLY A 394 1.48 -15.24 -15.54
C GLY A 394 1.86 -16.70 -15.23
N PRO A 395 2.63 -17.39 -16.09
CA PRO A 395 3.10 -18.76 -15.83
C PRO A 395 3.89 -18.93 -14.52
N VAL A 396 4.53 -17.86 -14.03
CA VAL A 396 5.24 -17.83 -12.74
C VAL A 396 4.49 -17.03 -11.67
N GLY A 397 3.16 -16.98 -11.76
CA GLY A 397 2.28 -16.24 -10.86
C GLY A 397 2.39 -16.62 -9.38
N TYR A 398 3.00 -17.77 -9.05
CA TYR A 398 3.34 -18.13 -7.68
C TYR A 398 4.24 -17.09 -6.99
N LYS A 399 5.02 -16.29 -7.75
CA LYS A 399 5.81 -15.17 -7.22
C LYS A 399 4.92 -14.02 -6.74
N GLY A 400 3.98 -13.57 -7.56
CA GLY A 400 3.00 -12.55 -7.18
C GLY A 400 2.12 -13.02 -6.01
N PHE A 401 1.72 -14.30 -6.03
CA PHE A 401 1.00 -14.90 -4.90
C PHE A 401 1.84 -14.89 -3.62
N GLY A 402 3.13 -15.25 -3.69
CA GLY A 402 4.04 -15.18 -2.55
C GLY A 402 4.17 -13.76 -1.98
N LEU A 403 4.26 -12.74 -2.83
CA LEU A 403 4.25 -11.34 -2.41
C LEU A 403 2.92 -10.96 -1.74
N SER A 404 1.78 -11.38 -2.31
CA SER A 404 0.45 -11.14 -1.74
C SER A 404 0.32 -11.73 -0.33
N MET A 405 0.90 -12.91 -0.09
CA MET A 405 0.94 -13.55 1.22
C MET A 405 1.82 -12.77 2.21
N ALA A 406 2.98 -12.28 1.77
CA ALA A 406 3.82 -11.42 2.61
C ALA A 406 3.09 -10.13 3.03
N VAL A 407 2.33 -9.52 2.12
CA VAL A 407 1.48 -8.36 2.43
C VAL A 407 0.38 -8.72 3.44
N GLU A 408 -0.30 -9.86 3.29
CA GLU A 408 -1.25 -10.33 4.32
C GLU A 408 -0.58 -10.51 5.67
N PHE A 409 0.67 -10.98 5.71
CA PHE A 409 1.37 -11.15 6.98
C PHE A 409 1.72 -9.82 7.63
N LEU A 410 2.23 -8.87 6.84
CA LEU A 410 2.70 -7.58 7.34
C LEU A 410 1.56 -6.61 7.69
N ALA A 411 0.59 -6.45 6.78
CA ALA A 411 -0.53 -5.53 7.00
C ALA A 411 -1.69 -6.21 7.74
N GLY A 412 -1.92 -7.50 7.49
CA GLY A 412 -3.06 -8.23 8.01
C GLY A 412 -2.79 -8.95 9.34
N ALA A 413 -1.90 -9.94 9.35
CA ALA A 413 -1.72 -10.89 10.46
C ALA A 413 -0.84 -10.36 11.60
N LEU A 414 0.07 -9.43 11.30
CA LEU A 414 0.85 -8.70 12.31
C LEU A 414 -0.06 -7.87 13.21
N MET A 415 -1.25 -7.54 12.72
CA MET A 415 -2.27 -6.78 13.39
C MET A 415 -3.31 -7.71 14.03
N PRO A 416 -3.85 -7.40 15.22
CA PRO A 416 -4.64 -8.36 16.00
C PRO A 416 -5.89 -8.94 15.31
N THR A 417 -6.47 -8.26 14.31
CA THR A 417 -7.79 -8.61 13.72
C THR A 417 -7.99 -8.15 12.28
N THR A 418 -7.02 -8.33 11.38
CA THR A 418 -7.12 -7.72 10.03
C THR A 418 -6.64 -8.57 8.84
N ALA A 419 -6.14 -9.77 9.07
CA ALA A 419 -5.83 -10.71 7.98
C ALA A 419 -7.10 -11.10 7.22
N THR A 420 -6.99 -11.37 5.91
CA THR A 420 -8.15 -11.77 5.09
C THR A 420 -8.83 -13.04 5.62
N ARG A 421 -10.14 -12.97 5.91
CA ARG A 421 -10.99 -14.08 6.37
C ARG A 421 -12.37 -14.04 5.69
N PRO A 422 -12.95 -15.19 5.30
CA PRO A 422 -14.21 -15.21 4.55
C PRO A 422 -15.42 -14.56 5.26
N ASP A 423 -15.42 -14.55 6.59
CA ASP A 423 -16.58 -14.14 7.40
C ASP A 423 -16.45 -12.71 7.98
N ASP A 424 -15.39 -11.98 7.65
CA ASP A 424 -15.19 -10.61 8.14
C ASP A 424 -16.04 -9.63 7.32
N GLU A 425 -17.06 -9.04 7.96
CA GLU A 425 -18.03 -8.16 7.31
C GLU A 425 -17.56 -6.70 7.19
N VAL A 426 -16.52 -6.30 7.92
CA VAL A 426 -16.13 -4.88 8.04
C VAL A 426 -15.00 -4.53 7.07
N GLY A 427 -15.36 -3.88 5.96
CA GLY A 427 -14.42 -3.49 4.90
C GLY A 427 -13.64 -2.20 5.19
N GLY A 428 -12.31 -2.26 5.10
CA GLY A 428 -11.39 -1.12 5.12
C GLY A 428 -9.98 -1.54 4.68
N ASN A 429 -8.96 -0.73 4.96
CA ASN A 429 -7.56 -1.10 4.71
C ASN A 429 -6.76 -1.21 6.01
N ALA A 430 -6.05 -2.33 6.17
CA ALA A 430 -4.96 -2.44 7.14
C ALA A 430 -3.67 -2.02 6.45
N ILE A 431 -2.82 -1.32 7.18
CA ILE A 431 -1.64 -0.66 6.63
C ILE A 431 -0.43 -1.09 7.44
N PHE A 432 0.65 -1.38 6.73
CA PHE A 432 2.00 -1.51 7.28
C PHE A 432 2.90 -0.48 6.61
N MET A 433 3.63 0.32 7.38
CA MET A 433 4.55 1.33 6.88
C MET A 433 5.86 1.25 7.66
N LEU A 434 6.95 0.99 6.93
CA LEU A 434 8.30 0.98 7.45
C LEU A 434 9.06 2.16 6.85
N ALA A 435 9.75 2.90 7.70
CA ALA A 435 10.67 3.97 7.32
C ALA A 435 12.09 3.63 7.79
N ILE A 436 13.08 3.91 6.94
CA ILE A 436 14.50 3.72 7.21
C ILE A 436 15.20 5.05 6.93
N ASP A 437 15.94 5.56 7.91
CA ASP A 437 16.77 6.75 7.77
C ASP A 437 18.20 6.36 7.31
N PRO A 438 18.60 6.69 6.07
CA PRO A 438 19.94 6.39 5.57
C PRO A 438 21.08 7.03 6.39
N ASP A 439 20.80 8.10 7.15
CA ASP A 439 21.80 8.78 7.99
C ASP A 439 22.27 7.94 9.18
N HIS A 440 21.52 6.90 9.54
CA HIS A 440 21.94 5.89 10.52
C HIS A 440 22.78 4.75 9.91
N PHE A 441 23.02 4.77 8.60
CA PHE A 441 23.83 3.79 7.88
C PHE A 441 25.08 4.44 7.27
N ALA A 442 25.18 4.43 5.94
CA ALA A 442 26.31 5.00 5.21
C ALA A 442 26.18 6.52 5.00
N GLY A 443 25.08 7.14 5.45
CA GLY A 443 24.74 8.54 5.19
C GLY A 443 23.82 8.69 3.97
N ARG A 444 22.93 9.68 4.02
CA ARG A 444 21.95 9.98 2.95
C ARG A 444 22.59 10.32 1.61
N GLY A 445 23.59 11.21 1.60
CA GLY A 445 24.30 11.59 0.36
C GLY A 445 24.93 10.38 -0.36
N PRO A 446 25.81 9.61 0.30
CA PRO A 446 26.40 8.41 -0.29
C PRO A 446 25.39 7.34 -0.73
N PHE A 447 24.25 7.24 -0.04
CA PHE A 447 23.14 6.38 -0.47
C PHE A 447 22.50 6.90 -1.77
N GLN A 448 22.13 8.18 -1.81
CA GLN A 448 21.52 8.82 -2.97
C GLN A 448 22.41 8.74 -4.21
N ASP A 449 23.72 9.00 -4.06
CA ASP A 449 24.69 8.93 -5.15
C ASP A 449 24.74 7.51 -5.74
N LYS A 450 24.87 6.49 -4.88
CA LYS A 450 24.91 5.08 -5.34
C LYS A 450 23.62 4.62 -5.97
N LEU A 451 22.47 5.05 -5.43
CA LEU A 451 21.16 4.76 -6.01
C LEU A 451 21.06 5.41 -7.40
N TRP A 452 21.51 6.64 -7.54
CA TRP A 452 21.48 7.38 -8.80
C TRP A 452 22.40 6.75 -9.85
N ASP A 453 23.63 6.40 -9.49
CA ASP A 453 24.57 5.69 -10.37
C ASP A 453 23.96 4.37 -10.88
N LEU A 454 23.27 3.63 -10.01
CA LEU A 454 22.57 2.41 -10.39
C LEU A 454 21.41 2.69 -11.35
N ILE A 455 20.60 3.72 -11.09
CA ILE A 455 19.47 4.13 -11.94
C ILE A 455 19.96 4.52 -13.34
N GLU A 456 21.03 5.31 -13.43
CA GLU A 456 21.63 5.70 -14.71
C GLU A 456 22.16 4.47 -15.46
N MET A 457 22.90 3.60 -14.78
CA MET A 457 23.49 2.40 -15.39
C MET A 457 22.42 1.44 -15.95
N VAL A 458 21.31 1.20 -15.25
CA VAL A 458 20.26 0.30 -15.76
C VAL A 458 19.47 0.90 -16.93
N LYS A 459 19.62 2.20 -17.19
CA LYS A 459 18.99 2.92 -18.30
C LYS A 459 19.90 3.03 -19.53
N GLU A 460 21.13 2.54 -19.46
CA GLU A 460 22.06 2.55 -20.59
C GLU A 460 21.63 1.55 -21.70
N PRO A 461 21.91 1.86 -22.98
CA PRO A 461 21.67 0.94 -24.10
C PRO A 461 22.60 -0.30 -24.04
N PRO A 462 22.32 -1.37 -24.81
CA PRO A 462 21.28 -1.48 -25.85
C PRO A 462 19.89 -1.81 -25.29
N PHE A 463 18.87 -1.21 -25.90
CA PHE A 463 17.47 -1.51 -25.59
C PHE A 463 16.98 -2.71 -26.40
N GLN A 464 15.93 -3.37 -25.87
CA GLN A 464 15.24 -4.44 -26.59
C GLN A 464 14.50 -3.86 -27.82
N GLU A 465 14.32 -4.68 -28.86
CA GLU A 465 13.47 -4.32 -30.01
C GLU A 465 12.09 -3.80 -29.56
N GLY A 466 11.68 -2.66 -30.12
CA GLY A 466 10.41 -1.98 -29.78
C GLY A 466 10.50 -1.03 -28.57
N PHE A 467 11.69 -0.86 -27.97
CA PHE A 467 11.94 0.08 -26.88
C PHE A 467 13.03 1.08 -27.28
N ASP A 468 12.78 2.36 -27.02
CA ASP A 468 13.74 3.46 -27.25
C ASP A 468 14.43 3.93 -25.96
N GLU A 469 13.96 3.47 -24.80
CA GLU A 469 14.52 3.77 -23.48
C GLU A 469 14.06 2.75 -22.43
N VAL A 470 14.76 2.70 -21.29
CA VAL A 470 14.30 2.03 -20.07
C VAL A 470 13.76 3.08 -19.10
N LEU A 471 12.56 2.86 -18.56
CA LEU A 471 11.97 3.70 -17.52
C LEU A 471 12.11 3.02 -16.16
N THR A 472 12.50 3.78 -15.14
CA THR A 472 12.56 3.28 -13.76
C THR A 472 11.26 3.56 -13.00
N ALA A 473 11.08 2.90 -11.85
CA ALA A 473 9.86 3.04 -11.08
C ALA A 473 9.64 4.49 -10.60
N GLY A 474 8.44 5.02 -10.86
CA GLY A 474 8.06 6.40 -10.59
C GLY A 474 8.28 7.36 -11.77
N GLU A 475 9.10 7.00 -12.75
CA GLU A 475 9.33 7.82 -13.94
C GLU A 475 8.09 7.94 -14.85
N PRO A 476 7.34 6.86 -15.16
CA PRO A 476 6.09 6.96 -15.90
C PRO A 476 5.08 7.90 -15.23
N GLU A 477 4.94 7.82 -13.90
CA GLU A 477 4.07 8.66 -13.09
C GLU A 477 4.48 10.13 -13.13
N ARG A 478 5.79 10.42 -13.01
CA ARG A 478 6.32 11.79 -13.11
C ARG A 478 6.06 12.41 -14.47
N ARG A 479 6.35 11.69 -15.55
CA ARG A 479 6.08 12.16 -16.92
C ARG A 479 4.59 12.42 -17.13
N ARG A 480 3.73 11.53 -16.62
CA ARG A 480 2.27 11.70 -16.70
C ARG A 480 1.79 12.91 -15.90
N LYS A 481 2.32 13.13 -14.70
CA LYS A 481 1.98 14.29 -13.86
C LYS A 481 2.37 15.59 -14.54
N ALA A 482 3.60 15.68 -15.05
CA ALA A 482 4.06 16.86 -15.80
C ALA A 482 3.15 17.17 -17.00
N GLN A 483 2.74 16.13 -17.74
CA GLN A 483 1.78 16.28 -18.84
C GLN A 483 0.42 16.79 -18.36
N ARG A 484 -0.22 16.11 -17.40
CA ARG A 484 -1.59 16.40 -16.94
C ARG A 484 -1.71 17.71 -16.15
N MET A 485 -0.62 18.18 -15.53
CA MET A 485 -0.58 19.52 -14.94
C MET A 485 -0.76 20.62 -15.99
N VAL A 486 -0.26 20.42 -17.22
CA VAL A 486 -0.40 21.38 -18.31
C VAL A 486 -1.68 21.14 -19.11
N SER A 487 -1.98 19.88 -19.44
CA SER A 487 -3.10 19.52 -20.32
C SER A 487 -4.45 19.37 -19.62
N GLY A 488 -4.50 19.43 -18.29
CA GLY A 488 -5.67 19.04 -17.50
C GLY A 488 -5.86 17.53 -17.41
N ILE A 489 -6.90 17.12 -16.69
CA ILE A 489 -7.26 15.74 -16.40
C ILE A 489 -8.52 15.37 -17.20
N ASP A 490 -8.38 14.42 -18.12
CA ASP A 490 -9.51 13.81 -18.81
C ASP A 490 -10.25 12.84 -17.89
N LEU A 491 -11.54 13.03 -17.71
CA LEU A 491 -12.42 12.16 -16.93
C LEU A 491 -13.46 11.52 -17.85
N GLU A 492 -13.70 10.21 -17.74
CA GLU A 492 -14.77 9.59 -18.51
C GLU A 492 -16.13 10.17 -18.14
N GLU A 493 -17.02 10.34 -19.12
CA GLU A 493 -18.38 10.88 -18.93
C GLU A 493 -19.13 10.19 -17.78
N THR A 494 -19.05 8.86 -17.67
CA THR A 494 -19.63 8.10 -16.57
C THR A 494 -19.03 8.47 -15.22
N THR A 495 -17.70 8.59 -15.14
CA THR A 495 -16.98 8.98 -13.92
C THR A 495 -17.37 10.40 -13.49
N TRP A 496 -17.45 11.32 -14.45
CA TRP A 496 -17.88 12.69 -14.23
C TRP A 496 -19.31 12.77 -13.70
N ASN A 497 -20.25 12.08 -14.35
CA ASN A 497 -21.65 12.08 -13.92
C ASN A 497 -21.80 11.50 -12.51
N GLN A 498 -21.11 10.40 -12.19
CA GLN A 498 -21.08 9.83 -10.84
C GLN A 498 -20.52 10.80 -9.81
N LEU A 499 -19.49 11.58 -10.16
CA LEU A 499 -18.94 12.63 -9.28
C LEU A 499 -19.96 13.74 -9.04
N ILE A 500 -20.65 14.22 -10.08
CA ILE A 500 -21.67 15.27 -9.97
C ILE A 500 -22.87 14.79 -9.13
N GLU A 501 -23.33 13.56 -9.35
CA GLU A 501 -24.40 12.94 -8.54
C GLU A 501 -23.99 12.82 -7.07
N ALA A 502 -22.74 12.40 -6.81
CA ALA A 502 -22.21 12.31 -5.46
C ALA A 502 -22.07 13.68 -4.78
N ALA A 503 -21.64 14.70 -5.53
CA ALA A 503 -21.59 16.07 -5.03
C ALA A 503 -22.99 16.58 -4.64
N ALA A 504 -23.98 16.36 -5.51
CA ALA A 504 -25.36 16.74 -5.25
C ALA A 504 -25.94 16.02 -4.02
N SER A 505 -25.66 14.72 -3.85
CA SER A 505 -26.11 13.96 -2.68
C SER A 505 -25.43 14.39 -1.37
N ALA A 506 -24.23 14.95 -1.45
CA ALA A 506 -23.53 15.60 -0.34
C ALA A 506 -24.00 17.06 -0.09
N GLY A 507 -24.90 17.61 -0.93
CA GLY A 507 -25.39 18.98 -0.81
C GLY A 507 -24.49 20.04 -1.43
N VAL A 508 -23.54 19.66 -2.28
CA VAL A 508 -22.67 20.59 -3.03
C VAL A 508 -23.29 20.88 -4.39
N GLY A 509 -23.30 22.17 -4.77
CA GLY A 509 -23.79 22.63 -6.07
C GLY A 509 -22.96 22.11 -7.25
N PRO A 510 -23.41 22.36 -8.49
CA PRO A 510 -22.72 21.88 -9.68
C PRO A 510 -21.28 22.40 -9.75
N TYR A 511 -20.45 21.69 -10.53
CA TYR A 511 -19.13 22.19 -10.86
C TYR A 511 -19.24 23.43 -11.75
N GLU A 512 -18.69 24.55 -11.28
CA GLU A 512 -18.72 25.86 -11.96
C GLU A 512 -17.36 26.24 -12.56
N GLY A 513 -16.33 25.41 -12.39
CA GLY A 513 -15.00 25.66 -12.95
C GLY A 513 -14.96 25.53 -14.47
N ALA A 514 -13.90 26.03 -15.08
CA ALA A 514 -13.75 25.98 -16.52
C ALA A 514 -13.42 24.54 -16.96
N MET A 515 -14.16 24.03 -17.94
CA MET A 515 -13.72 22.85 -18.71
C MET A 515 -12.77 23.32 -19.81
N ARG A 516 -11.65 22.61 -19.99
CA ARG A 516 -10.63 22.97 -20.98
C ARG A 516 -10.94 22.43 -22.38
#